data_AF-A0A960YYQ2-F1
#
_entry.id   AF-A0A960YYQ2-F1
#
_cell.length_a   1.000
_cell.length_b   1.000
_cell.length_c   1.000
_cell.angle_alpha   90.00
_cell.angle_beta   90.00
_cell.angle_gamma   90.00
#
_symmetry.space_group_name_H-M   'P 1'
#
loop_
_entity.id
_entity.type
_entity.pdbx_description
1 polymer ?
#
loop_
_entity_poly.entity_id
_entity_poly.type
_entity_poly.pdbx_seq_one_letter_code
_entity_poly.pdbx_strand_id
1 'polypeptide(L)'
;MSTLLKQENINELIQSCADGNEESLKKFFEIYSEDIYNFPLKVFHLTEDDASEFYIYAFERLRSGRRFQSFKGKSSFKTWLYTVLRNMLIDWKRNKRELKIVSAKKVNSEGQEYSTIESEPDTITPLKQEANTMSANFRKALSEIKLESRVIFKLAYIFYLNLEDDEVEFIQEKTGYSLEEIKSKVLEMREVLSEKDQESMKYEDKITSIYTNI
;
A
#
# COMPACT_ATOMS: atom_id res chain seq x y z
N MET A 1 2.96 -15.78 -17.42
CA MET A 1 3.81 -15.04 -18.39
C MET A 1 3.90 -13.59 -17.92
N SER A 2 4.87 -13.26 -17.07
CA SER A 2 5.14 -11.88 -16.67
C SER A 2 6.26 -11.36 -17.56
N THR A 3 5.89 -10.73 -18.67
CA THR A 3 6.86 -10.13 -19.59
C THR A 3 7.36 -8.84 -18.98
N LEU A 4 8.63 -8.83 -18.56
CA LEU A 4 9.37 -7.67 -18.09
C LEU A 4 9.27 -6.52 -19.11
N LEU A 5 8.38 -5.56 -18.86
CA LEU A 5 8.43 -4.27 -19.52
C LEU A 5 9.67 -3.54 -19.02
N LYS A 6 10.64 -3.28 -19.92
CA LYS A 6 11.80 -2.45 -19.61
C LYS A 6 11.35 -1.13 -18.97
N GLN A 7 12.15 -0.59 -18.03
CA GLN A 7 11.86 0.63 -17.29
C GLN A 7 11.42 1.82 -18.17
N GLU A 8 11.99 1.94 -19.38
CA GLU A 8 11.62 2.97 -20.38
C GLU A 8 10.15 2.82 -20.85
N ASN A 9 9.68 1.59 -21.10
CA ASN A 9 8.29 1.32 -21.52
C ASN A 9 7.28 1.58 -20.41
N ILE A 10 7.68 1.42 -19.14
CA ILE A 10 6.80 1.69 -18.01
C ILE A 10 6.56 3.19 -17.91
N ASN A 11 7.59 4.02 -17.97
CA ASN A 11 7.43 5.46 -17.86
C ASN A 11 6.53 6.03 -18.97
N GLU A 12 6.68 5.57 -20.21
CA GLU A 12 5.81 5.95 -21.34
C GLU A 12 4.36 5.54 -21.11
N LEU A 13 4.14 4.29 -20.68
CA LEU A 13 2.81 3.79 -20.32
C LEU A 13 2.15 4.67 -19.24
N ILE A 14 2.91 5.04 -18.21
CA ILE A 14 2.39 5.86 -17.10
C ILE A 14 2.07 7.29 -17.52
N GLN A 15 2.89 7.91 -18.39
CA GLN A 15 2.57 9.24 -18.93
C GLN A 15 1.30 9.18 -19.78
N SER A 16 1.18 8.20 -20.66
CA SER A 16 -0.03 8.01 -21.47
C SER A 16 -1.28 7.76 -20.60
N CYS A 17 -1.13 7.00 -19.50
CA CYS A 17 -2.19 6.87 -18.49
C CYS A 17 -2.53 8.20 -17.81
N ALA A 18 -1.54 9.05 -17.53
CA ALA A 18 -1.73 10.36 -16.89
C ALA A 18 -2.51 11.35 -17.78
N ASP A 19 -2.39 11.19 -19.10
CA ASP A 19 -3.14 11.92 -20.13
C ASP A 19 -4.56 11.36 -20.36
N GLY A 20 -4.91 10.24 -19.69
CA GLY A 20 -6.23 9.63 -19.76
C GLY A 20 -6.44 8.71 -20.96
N ASN A 21 -5.36 8.23 -21.60
CA ASN A 21 -5.47 7.28 -22.71
C ASN A 21 -6.06 5.94 -22.24
N GLU A 22 -7.21 5.55 -22.80
CA GLU A 22 -7.95 4.35 -22.37
C GLU A 22 -7.20 3.04 -22.63
N GLU A 23 -6.51 2.91 -23.77
CA GLU A 23 -5.73 1.71 -24.10
C GLU A 23 -4.55 1.51 -23.13
N SER A 24 -3.91 2.60 -22.76
CA SER A 24 -2.81 2.60 -21.79
C SER A 24 -3.30 2.24 -20.39
N LEU A 25 -4.46 2.80 -19.99
CA LEU A 25 -5.10 2.43 -18.72
C LEU A 25 -5.51 0.96 -18.69
N LYS A 26 -6.06 0.44 -19.79
CA LYS A 26 -6.38 -0.99 -19.94
C LYS A 26 -5.13 -1.84 -19.76
N LYS A 27 -4.05 -1.52 -20.47
CA LYS A 27 -2.77 -2.22 -20.36
C LYS A 27 -2.18 -2.13 -18.97
N PHE A 28 -2.31 -1.00 -18.29
CA PHE A 28 -1.93 -0.86 -16.87
C PHE A 28 -2.70 -1.86 -16.00
N PHE A 29 -4.02 -1.95 -16.12
CA PHE A 29 -4.80 -2.90 -15.32
C PHE A 29 -4.46 -4.36 -15.68
N GLU A 30 -4.26 -4.69 -16.96
CA GLU A 30 -3.80 -6.02 -17.36
C GLU A 30 -2.51 -6.45 -16.65
N ILE A 31 -1.61 -5.51 -16.37
CA ILE A 31 -0.32 -5.77 -15.70
C ILE A 31 -0.46 -5.78 -14.17
N TYR A 32 -1.18 -4.81 -13.60
CA TYR A 32 -1.14 -4.52 -12.16
C TYR A 32 -2.41 -4.93 -11.39
N SER A 33 -3.43 -5.47 -12.04
CA SER A 33 -4.68 -5.86 -11.36
C SER A 33 -4.46 -6.84 -10.21
N GLU A 34 -3.60 -7.84 -10.40
CA GLU A 34 -3.26 -8.81 -9.36
C GLU A 34 -2.52 -8.15 -8.19
N ASP A 35 -1.57 -7.25 -8.47
CA ASP A 35 -0.85 -6.49 -7.44
C ASP A 35 -1.82 -5.59 -6.63
N ILE A 36 -2.79 -4.95 -7.29
CA ILE A 36 -3.79 -4.10 -6.65
C ILE A 36 -4.73 -4.92 -5.76
N TYR A 37 -5.22 -6.06 -6.24
CA TYR A 37 -6.10 -6.96 -5.51
C TYR A 37 -5.41 -7.57 -4.28
N ASN A 38 -4.17 -8.06 -4.46
CA ASN A 38 -3.42 -8.72 -3.41
C ASN A 38 -2.83 -7.75 -2.36
N PHE A 39 -2.73 -6.46 -2.67
CA PHE A 39 -2.20 -5.46 -1.76
C PHE A 39 -2.85 -5.48 -0.36
N PRO A 40 -4.18 -5.37 -0.18
CA PRO A 40 -4.83 -5.46 1.14
C PRO A 40 -4.61 -6.80 1.86
N LEU A 41 -4.55 -7.91 1.13
CA LEU A 41 -4.33 -9.25 1.68
C LEU A 41 -2.91 -9.37 2.26
N LYS A 42 -1.90 -9.05 1.44
CA LYS A 42 -0.48 -9.18 1.79
C LYS A 42 -0.04 -8.18 2.85
N VAL A 43 -0.47 -6.93 2.70
CA VAL A 43 0.07 -5.82 3.49
C VAL A 43 -0.70 -5.60 4.79
N PHE A 44 -1.99 -5.96 4.82
CA PHE A 44 -2.86 -5.66 5.95
C PHE A 44 -3.64 -6.88 6.46
N HIS A 45 -3.36 -8.08 5.94
CA HIS A 45 -4.00 -9.34 6.34
C HIS A 45 -5.53 -9.25 6.37
N LEU A 46 -6.10 -8.55 5.38
CA LEU A 46 -7.54 -8.44 5.23
C LEU A 46 -8.14 -9.69 4.60
N THR A 47 -9.47 -9.79 4.64
CA THR A 47 -10.19 -10.89 4.00
C THR A 47 -10.25 -10.72 2.48
N GLU A 48 -10.53 -11.80 1.76
CA GLU A 48 -10.76 -11.77 0.30
C GLU A 48 -11.95 -10.89 -0.09
N ASP A 49 -12.98 -10.82 0.75
CA ASP A 49 -14.12 -9.93 0.59
C ASP A 49 -13.69 -8.45 0.65
N ASP A 50 -12.89 -8.09 1.66
CA ASP A 50 -12.31 -6.75 1.78
C ASP A 50 -11.38 -6.42 0.59
N ALA A 51 -10.63 -7.40 0.09
CA ALA A 51 -9.75 -7.23 -1.07
C ALA A 51 -10.53 -6.98 -2.36
N SER A 52 -11.61 -7.72 -2.58
CA SER A 52 -12.50 -7.57 -3.73
C SER A 52 -13.17 -6.19 -3.74
N GLU A 53 -13.70 -5.76 -2.61
CA GLU A 53 -14.29 -4.41 -2.48
C GLU A 53 -13.24 -3.31 -2.66
N PHE A 54 -12.06 -3.47 -2.06
CA PHE A 54 -10.97 -2.52 -2.22
C PHE A 54 -10.51 -2.42 -3.67
N TYR A 55 -10.43 -3.55 -4.39
CA TYR A 55 -10.03 -3.57 -5.79
C TYR A 55 -10.98 -2.72 -6.66
N ILE A 56 -12.29 -2.87 -6.50
CA ILE A 56 -13.29 -2.08 -7.23
C ILE A 56 -13.13 -0.60 -6.90
N TYR A 57 -13.00 -0.28 -5.62
CA TYR A 57 -12.74 1.09 -5.17
C TYR A 57 -11.44 1.67 -5.76
N ALA A 58 -10.41 0.83 -5.88
CA ALA A 58 -9.13 1.25 -6.41
C ALA A 58 -9.20 1.50 -7.92
N PHE A 59 -9.86 0.59 -8.63
CA PHE A 59 -10.14 0.71 -10.06
C PHE A 59 -10.84 2.03 -10.39
N GLU A 60 -11.94 2.35 -9.69
CA GLU A 60 -12.72 3.59 -9.93
C GLU A 60 -11.89 4.86 -9.75
N ARG A 61 -10.88 4.82 -8.90
CA ARG A 61 -10.03 6.00 -8.63
C ARG A 61 -8.82 6.10 -9.54
N LEU A 62 -8.36 4.98 -10.07
CA LEU A 62 -7.22 4.92 -10.97
C LEU A 62 -7.65 5.12 -12.44
N ARG A 63 -8.85 4.67 -12.84
CA ARG A 63 -9.35 4.75 -14.22
C ARG A 63 -9.45 6.17 -14.80
N SER A 64 -9.37 7.21 -13.98
CA SER A 64 -9.38 8.60 -14.47
C SER A 64 -8.02 9.12 -14.94
N GLY A 65 -6.93 8.36 -14.76
CA GLY A 65 -5.59 8.79 -15.16
C GLY A 65 -4.94 9.85 -14.25
N ARG A 66 -5.73 10.70 -13.59
CA ARG A 66 -5.26 11.87 -12.81
C ARG A 66 -4.19 11.56 -11.77
N ARG A 67 -4.27 10.40 -11.12
CA ARG A 67 -3.32 10.01 -10.06
C ARG A 67 -1.92 9.77 -10.61
N PHE A 68 -1.80 9.27 -11.84
CA PHE A 68 -0.52 8.99 -12.48
C PHE A 68 0.32 10.27 -12.72
N GLN A 69 -0.32 11.45 -12.79
CA GLN A 69 0.37 12.76 -12.89
C GLN A 69 1.31 13.07 -11.70
N SER A 70 1.05 12.43 -10.55
CA SER A 70 1.88 12.57 -9.34
C SER A 70 3.16 11.73 -9.39
N PHE A 71 3.29 10.80 -10.34
CA PHE A 71 4.50 10.02 -10.53
C PHE A 71 5.58 10.90 -11.19
N LYS A 72 6.73 11.04 -10.52
CA LYS A 72 7.87 11.88 -10.97
C LYS A 72 9.14 11.09 -11.31
N GLY A 73 9.05 9.76 -11.42
CA GLY A 73 10.19 8.90 -11.77
C GLY A 73 11.33 8.84 -10.73
N LYS A 74 11.14 9.40 -9.53
CA LYS A 74 12.15 9.41 -8.45
C LYS A 74 12.29 8.04 -7.74
N SER A 75 11.40 7.10 -8.02
CA SER A 75 11.37 5.74 -7.49
C SER A 75 10.84 4.78 -8.55
N SER A 76 10.97 3.46 -8.33
CA SER A 76 10.30 2.48 -9.19
C SER A 76 8.79 2.68 -9.17
N PHE A 77 8.15 2.42 -10.30
CA PHE A 77 6.71 2.59 -10.42
C PHE A 77 5.93 1.76 -9.40
N LYS A 78 6.35 0.50 -9.14
CA LYS A 78 5.74 -0.34 -8.10
C LYS A 78 5.82 0.30 -6.71
N THR A 79 6.95 0.91 -6.35
CA THR A 79 7.10 1.60 -5.05
C THR A 79 6.11 2.77 -4.93
N TRP A 80 5.97 3.56 -6.00
CA TRP A 80 4.99 4.64 -6.04
C TRP A 80 3.54 4.10 -5.98
N LEU A 81 3.24 3.05 -6.74
CA LEU A 81 1.92 2.43 -6.78
C LEU A 81 1.52 1.91 -5.40
N TYR A 82 2.42 1.26 -4.67
CA TYR A 82 2.14 0.75 -3.33
C TYR A 82 1.89 1.88 -2.33
N THR A 83 2.57 3.02 -2.47
CA THR A 83 2.27 4.23 -1.68
C THR A 83 0.86 4.74 -1.98
N VAL A 84 0.48 4.77 -3.26
CA VAL A 84 -0.86 5.18 -3.69
C VAL A 84 -1.93 4.22 -3.16
N LEU A 85 -1.73 2.91 -3.29
CA LEU A 85 -2.63 1.87 -2.81
C LEU A 85 -2.77 1.89 -1.29
N ARG A 86 -1.68 2.14 -0.55
CA ARG A 86 -1.71 2.32 0.91
C ARG A 86 -2.65 3.45 1.31
N ASN A 87 -2.49 4.61 0.69
CA ASN A 87 -3.33 5.78 0.97
C ASN A 87 -4.79 5.50 0.62
N MET A 88 -5.04 4.85 -0.51
CA MET A 88 -6.38 4.45 -0.92
C MET A 88 -7.03 3.48 0.05
N LEU A 89 -6.28 2.50 0.54
CA LEU A 89 -6.81 1.49 1.46
C LEU A 89 -7.19 2.11 2.80
N ILE A 90 -6.40 3.07 3.28
CA ILE A 90 -6.72 3.84 4.48
C ILE A 90 -8.02 4.62 4.28
N ASP A 91 -8.16 5.33 3.15
CA ASP A 91 -9.40 6.05 2.82
C ASP A 91 -10.59 5.09 2.69
N TRP A 92 -10.39 3.93 2.07
CA TRP A 92 -11.45 2.93 1.86
C TRP A 92 -11.93 2.36 3.20
N LYS A 93 -11.01 2.01 4.09
CA LYS A 93 -11.33 1.56 5.46
C LYS A 93 -12.09 2.63 6.24
N ARG A 94 -11.75 3.91 6.07
CA ARG A 94 -12.49 5.01 6.71
C ARG A 94 -13.94 5.05 6.23
N ASN A 95 -14.15 5.04 4.92
CA ASN A 95 -15.48 5.09 4.34
C ASN A 95 -16.31 3.82 4.69
N LYS A 96 -15.69 2.63 4.71
CA LYS A 96 -16.37 1.38 5.10
C LYS A 96 -16.79 1.39 6.56
N ARG A 97 -16.02 2.03 7.46
CA ARG A 97 -16.42 2.24 8.86
C ARG A 97 -17.60 3.19 8.99
N GLU A 98 -17.59 4.32 8.27
CA GLU A 98 -18.69 5.28 8.24
C GLU A 98 -20.01 4.64 7.77
N LEU A 99 -19.95 3.80 6.72
CA LEU A 99 -21.12 3.06 6.22
C LEU A 99 -21.68 2.04 7.22
N LYS A 100 -20.82 1.36 7.99
CA LYS A 100 -21.24 0.44 9.07
C LYS A 100 -21.93 1.16 10.24
N ILE A 101 -21.58 2.41 10.50
CA ILE A 101 -22.22 3.24 11.54
C ILE A 101 -23.63 3.64 11.09
N VAL A 102 -23.82 3.98 9.81
CA VAL A 102 -25.12 4.36 9.25
C VAL A 102 -26.10 3.17 9.15
N SER A 103 -25.60 1.95 8.89
CA SER A 103 -26.44 0.75 8.81
C SER A 103 -26.87 0.16 10.16
N ALA A 104 -26.31 0.65 11.27
CA ALA A 104 -26.67 0.24 12.63
C ALA A 104 -27.88 0.99 13.22
N LYS A 105 -28.72 1.64 12.39
CA LYS A 105 -30.03 2.15 12.81
C LYS A 105 -30.97 0.98 13.11
N LYS A 106 -31.14 0.65 14.39
CA LYS A 106 -32.18 -0.29 14.85
C LYS A 106 -33.41 0.50 15.30
N VAL A 107 -34.59 -0.03 14.97
CA VAL A 107 -35.88 0.49 15.45
C VAL A 107 -36.18 -0.22 16.77
N ASN A 108 -36.55 0.54 17.81
CA ASN A 108 -36.98 -0.05 19.08
C ASN A 108 -38.42 -0.60 18.98
N SER A 109 -38.88 -1.28 20.03
CA SER A 109 -40.21 -1.90 20.10
C SER A 109 -41.39 -0.92 19.99
N GLU A 110 -41.13 0.40 20.04
CA GLU A 110 -42.12 1.48 20.00
C GLU A 110 -42.12 2.24 18.66
N GLY A 111 -41.37 1.75 17.66
CA GLY A 111 -41.35 2.35 16.32
C GLY A 111 -40.59 3.67 16.22
N GLN A 112 -39.83 4.05 17.24
CA GLN A 112 -38.99 5.24 17.21
C GLN A 112 -37.61 4.88 16.64
N GLU A 113 -37.26 5.53 15.53
CA GLU A 113 -35.89 5.56 15.01
C GLU A 113 -35.01 6.32 15.99
N TYR A 114 -33.96 5.68 16.51
CA TYR A 114 -32.90 6.39 17.24
C TYR A 114 -31.63 6.41 16.37
N SER A 115 -31.10 7.62 16.15
CA SER A 115 -29.70 7.80 15.73
C SER A 115 -28.87 7.80 17.00
N THR A 116 -27.95 6.86 17.18
CA THR A 116 -27.05 6.89 18.34
C THR A 116 -25.95 7.95 18.23
N ILE A 117 -26.07 8.95 17.37
CA ILE A 117 -25.06 10.00 17.25
C ILE A 117 -25.75 11.34 16.99
N GLU A 118 -26.38 11.89 18.03
CA GLU A 118 -26.39 13.34 18.21
C GLU A 118 -25.31 13.67 19.23
N SER A 119 -24.33 14.48 18.83
CA SER A 119 -23.17 14.97 19.60
C SER A 119 -21.85 14.23 19.40
N GLU A 120 -21.31 14.18 18.18
CA GLU A 120 -19.85 14.23 18.03
C GLU A 120 -19.47 15.41 17.10
N PRO A 121 -18.65 16.37 17.57
CA PRO A 121 -18.14 17.45 16.73
C PRO A 121 -17.18 16.85 15.69
N ASP A 122 -17.14 17.40 14.48
CA ASP A 122 -16.28 16.97 13.34
C ASP A 122 -14.94 16.32 13.78
N THR A 123 -14.95 15.00 13.95
CA THR A 123 -13.81 14.22 14.50
C THR A 123 -12.69 14.05 13.47
N ILE A 124 -12.87 14.56 12.25
CA ILE A 124 -11.92 14.50 11.13
C ILE A 124 -10.59 15.19 11.49
N THR A 125 -10.64 16.30 12.22
CA THR A 125 -9.46 17.07 12.64
C THR A 125 -8.70 16.41 13.79
N PRO A 126 -9.35 16.00 14.91
CA PRO A 126 -8.67 15.32 16.01
C PRO A 126 -8.14 13.93 15.63
N LEU A 127 -8.87 13.12 14.84
CA LEU A 127 -8.38 11.80 14.41
C LEU A 127 -7.14 11.89 13.49
N LYS A 128 -7.08 12.93 12.65
CA LYS A 128 -5.90 13.20 11.81
C LYS A 128 -4.72 13.69 12.65
N GLN A 129 -4.98 14.52 13.67
CA GLN A 129 -3.97 14.94 14.64
C GLN A 129 -3.46 13.75 15.45
N GLU A 130 -4.35 12.86 15.90
CA GLU A 130 -4.02 11.65 16.65
C GLU A 130 -3.22 10.66 15.80
N ALA A 131 -3.61 10.44 14.54
CA ALA A 131 -2.85 9.60 13.60
C ALA A 131 -1.45 10.18 13.30
N ASN A 132 -1.35 11.51 13.14
CA ASN A 132 -0.07 12.19 12.99
C ASN A 132 0.79 12.07 14.24
N THR A 133 0.18 12.18 15.42
CA THR A 133 0.82 12.04 16.73
C THR A 133 1.30 10.60 16.92
N MET A 134 0.49 9.61 16.56
CA MET A 134 0.84 8.19 16.61
C MET A 134 1.97 7.85 15.64
N SER A 135 1.95 8.42 14.42
CA SER A 135 3.05 8.28 13.45
C SER A 135 4.34 8.95 13.94
N ALA A 136 4.23 10.10 14.60
CA ALA A 136 5.37 10.79 15.19
C ALA A 136 5.94 10.02 16.39
N ASN A 137 5.08 9.48 17.25
CA ASN A 137 5.45 8.65 18.39
C ASN A 137 6.12 7.35 17.93
N PHE A 138 5.59 6.71 16.88
CA PHE A 138 6.21 5.52 16.29
C PHE A 138 7.60 5.84 15.74
N ARG A 139 7.76 6.95 15.00
CA ARG A 139 9.08 7.40 14.51
C ARG A 139 10.03 7.71 15.65
N LYS A 140 9.55 8.35 16.71
CA LYS A 140 10.35 8.64 17.90
C LYS A 140 10.80 7.36 18.59
N ALA A 141 9.89 6.42 18.84
CA ALA A 141 10.23 5.12 19.43
C ALA A 141 11.24 4.36 18.56
N LEU A 142 11.12 4.44 17.23
CA LEU A 142 12.09 3.84 16.32
C LEU A 142 13.47 4.52 16.42
N SER A 143 13.52 5.84 16.57
CA SER A 143 14.78 6.58 16.75
C SER A 143 15.49 6.30 18.08
N GLU A 144 14.77 5.80 19.09
CA GLU A 144 15.36 5.37 20.38
C GLU A 144 16.06 4.01 20.27
N ILE A 145 15.82 3.26 19.19
CA ILE A 145 16.51 2.01 18.90
C ILE A 145 17.90 2.32 18.32
N LYS A 146 18.89 1.48 18.67
CA LYS A 146 20.26 1.58 18.13
C LYS A 146 20.24 1.56 16.59
N LEU A 147 21.08 2.40 15.98
CA LEU A 147 21.18 2.60 14.54
C LEU A 147 21.27 1.28 13.76
N GLU A 148 22.14 0.37 14.18
CA GLU A 148 22.31 -0.97 13.59
C GLU A 148 20.99 -1.77 13.54
N SER A 149 20.29 -1.85 14.66
CA SER A 149 19.03 -2.58 14.78
C SER A 149 17.91 -1.91 14.00
N ARG A 150 17.89 -0.58 13.97
CA ARG A 150 16.92 0.21 13.20
C ARG A 150 17.10 0.01 11.70
N VAL A 151 18.34 0.02 11.21
CA VAL A 151 18.67 -0.28 9.82
C VAL A 151 18.20 -1.68 9.43
N ILE A 152 18.53 -2.70 10.24
CA ILE A 152 18.10 -4.09 9.98
C ILE A 152 16.57 -4.18 9.94
N PHE A 153 15.87 -3.56 10.90
CA PHE A 153 14.41 -3.56 10.93
C PHE A 153 13.82 -2.91 9.68
N LYS A 154 14.32 -1.74 9.28
CA LYS A 154 13.84 -1.06 8.07
C LYS A 154 14.16 -1.83 6.80
N LEU A 155 15.30 -2.51 6.72
CA LEU A 155 15.63 -3.40 5.61
C LEU A 155 14.76 -4.66 5.58
N ALA A 156 14.35 -5.20 6.73
CA ALA A 156 13.39 -6.30 6.79
C ALA A 156 11.99 -5.87 6.33
N TYR A 157 11.59 -4.63 6.62
CA TYR A 157 10.30 -4.03 6.23
C TYR A 157 10.45 -2.99 5.12
N ILE A 158 11.37 -3.23 4.18
CA ILE A 158 11.86 -2.24 3.22
C ILE A 158 10.81 -1.69 2.26
N PHE A 159 9.67 -2.37 2.08
CA PHE A 159 8.53 -1.86 1.32
C PHE A 159 7.71 -0.82 2.08
N TYR A 160 7.78 -0.86 3.41
CA TYR A 160 6.91 -0.12 4.30
C TYR A 160 7.63 1.05 4.96
N LEU A 161 8.96 0.97 5.05
CA LEU A 161 9.80 1.94 5.73
C LEU A 161 10.89 2.47 4.79
N ASN A 162 11.21 3.74 4.94
CA ASN A 162 12.31 4.39 4.24
C ASN A 162 13.52 4.53 5.18
N LEU A 163 14.70 4.44 4.58
CA LEU A 163 15.96 4.76 5.27
C LEU A 163 16.11 6.28 5.42
N GLU A 164 16.60 6.71 6.57
CA GLU A 164 16.97 8.07 6.93
C GLU A 164 18.46 8.32 6.62
N ASP A 165 18.88 9.59 6.61
CA ASP A 165 20.22 9.97 6.15
C ASP A 165 21.33 9.33 7.00
N ASP A 166 21.16 9.27 8.31
CA ASP A 166 22.11 8.65 9.25
C ASP A 166 22.21 7.12 9.07
N GLU A 167 21.10 6.48 8.71
CA GLU A 167 21.03 5.06 8.37
C GLU A 167 21.73 4.76 7.04
N VAL A 168 21.60 5.67 6.07
CA VAL A 168 22.32 5.56 4.78
C VAL A 168 23.81 5.75 5.01
N GLU A 169 24.23 6.80 5.73
CA GLU A 169 25.63 7.04 6.09
C GLU A 169 26.26 5.83 6.80
N PHE A 170 25.54 5.22 7.74
CA PHE A 170 25.97 4.01 8.41
C PHE A 170 26.22 2.85 7.44
N ILE A 171 25.32 2.65 6.46
CA ILE A 171 25.51 1.62 5.43
C ILE A 171 26.72 1.96 4.56
N GLN A 172 26.92 3.23 4.18
CA GLN A 172 28.08 3.66 3.39
C GLN A 172 29.39 3.38 4.13
N GLU A 173 29.46 3.70 5.43
CA GLU A 173 30.64 3.45 6.26
C GLU A 173 30.97 1.95 6.34
N LYS A 174 29.97 1.09 6.51
CA LYS A 174 30.17 -0.36 6.68
C LYS A 174 30.43 -1.12 5.39
N THR A 175 29.83 -0.69 4.28
CA THR A 175 29.88 -1.42 2.99
C THR A 175 30.79 -0.78 1.96
N GLY A 176 31.11 0.51 2.11
CA GLY A 176 31.82 1.30 1.11
C GLY A 176 30.97 1.69 -0.10
N TYR A 177 29.67 1.40 -0.09
CA TYR A 177 28.78 1.72 -1.21
C TYR A 177 28.49 3.22 -1.31
N SER A 178 28.37 3.70 -2.54
CA SER A 178 27.81 5.01 -2.86
C SER A 178 26.29 5.05 -2.62
N LEU A 179 25.73 6.25 -2.52
CA LEU A 179 24.29 6.46 -2.36
C LEU A 179 23.50 5.81 -3.51
N GLU A 180 23.98 5.93 -4.75
CA GLU A 180 23.39 5.28 -5.93
C GLU A 180 23.39 3.76 -5.80
N GLU A 181 24.47 3.16 -5.33
CA GLU A 181 24.57 1.70 -5.13
C GLU A 181 23.62 1.22 -4.03
N ILE A 182 23.54 1.94 -2.91
CA ILE A 182 22.60 1.61 -1.83
C ILE A 182 21.16 1.67 -2.35
N LYS A 183 20.78 2.73 -3.06
CA LYS A 183 19.45 2.85 -3.68
C LYS A 183 19.17 1.69 -4.63
N SER A 184 20.15 1.33 -5.47
CA SER A 184 20.02 0.20 -6.39
C SER A 184 19.82 -1.11 -5.65
N LYS A 185 20.56 -1.36 -4.56
CA LYS A 185 20.44 -2.58 -3.75
C LYS A 185 19.14 -2.64 -2.97
N VAL A 186 18.67 -1.51 -2.44
CA VAL A 186 17.35 -1.39 -1.81
C VAL A 186 16.24 -1.72 -2.82
N LEU A 187 16.36 -1.25 -4.06
CA LEU A 187 15.41 -1.57 -5.13
C LEU A 187 15.47 -3.05 -5.52
N GLU A 188 16.66 -3.62 -5.65
CA GLU A 188 16.85 -5.04 -5.94
C GLU A 188 16.29 -5.94 -4.82
N MET A 189 16.55 -5.62 -3.55
CA MET A 189 15.98 -6.35 -2.40
C MET A 189 14.45 -6.27 -2.40
N ARG A 190 13.88 -5.10 -2.74
CA ARG A 190 12.42 -4.96 -2.92
C ARG A 190 11.91 -5.82 -4.08
N GLU A 191 12.66 -5.99 -5.16
CA GLU A 191 12.24 -6.86 -6.26
C GLU A 191 12.25 -8.33 -5.83
N VAL A 192 13.37 -8.80 -5.27
CA VAL A 192 13.54 -10.18 -4.80
C VAL A 192 12.51 -10.57 -3.73
N LEU A 193 12.26 -9.70 -2.75
CA LEU A 193 11.25 -9.98 -1.74
C LEU A 193 9.84 -9.99 -2.33
N SER A 194 9.56 -9.14 -3.33
CA SER A 194 8.28 -9.15 -4.02
C SER A 194 8.05 -10.46 -4.77
N GLU A 195 9.10 -11.03 -5.38
CA GLU A 195 9.04 -12.33 -6.06
C GLU A 195 8.86 -13.47 -5.07
N LYS A 196 9.60 -13.47 -3.96
CA LYS A 196 9.47 -14.47 -2.90
C LYS A 196 8.10 -14.44 -2.22
N ASP A 197 7.51 -13.27 -2.00
CA ASP A 197 6.15 -13.16 -1.48
C ASP A 197 5.13 -13.71 -2.48
N GLN A 198 5.35 -13.53 -3.79
CA GLN A 198 4.50 -14.15 -4.83
C GLN A 198 4.66 -15.68 -4.87
N GLU A 199 5.87 -16.21 -4.65
CA GLU A 199 6.08 -17.65 -4.52
C GLU A 199 5.45 -18.22 -3.24
N SER A 200 5.61 -17.53 -2.10
CA SER A 200 5.03 -17.94 -0.82
C SER A 200 3.51 -18.03 -0.89
N MET A 201 2.86 -17.07 -1.56
CA MET A 201 1.43 -17.17 -1.87
C MET A 201 1.06 -18.39 -2.70
N LYS A 202 1.83 -18.71 -3.76
CA LYS A 202 1.56 -19.90 -4.57
C LYS A 202 1.67 -21.18 -3.76
N TYR A 203 2.57 -21.23 -2.76
CA TYR A 203 2.65 -22.34 -1.84
C TYR A 203 1.48 -22.38 -0.87
N GLU A 204 1.03 -21.24 -0.33
CA GLU A 204 -0.17 -21.14 0.51
C GLU A 204 -1.44 -21.55 -0.24
N ASP A 205 -1.62 -21.12 -1.49
CA ASP A 205 -2.74 -21.52 -2.36
C ASP A 205 -2.70 -23.03 -2.64
N LYS A 206 -1.50 -23.59 -2.89
CA LYS A 206 -1.32 -25.01 -3.15
C LYS A 206 -1.58 -25.85 -1.91
N ILE A 207 -1.14 -25.39 -0.74
CA ILE A 207 -1.43 -26.01 0.56
C ILE A 207 -2.93 -25.96 0.84
N THR A 208 -3.54 -24.79 0.70
CA THR A 208 -4.99 -24.59 0.90
C THR A 208 -5.80 -25.47 -0.05
N SER A 209 -5.39 -25.60 -1.31
CA SER A 209 -6.00 -26.49 -2.30
C SER A 209 -5.87 -27.98 -1.95
N ILE A 210 -4.78 -28.40 -1.30
CA ILE A 210 -4.62 -29.78 -0.80
C ILE A 210 -5.55 -30.02 0.40
N TYR A 211 -5.70 -29.04 1.30
CA TYR A 211 -6.56 -29.17 2.48
C TYR A 211 -8.06 -29.02 2.20
N THR A 212 -8.45 -28.35 1.11
CA THR A 212 -9.86 -28.20 0.69
C THR A 212 -10.34 -29.31 -0.25
N ASN A 213 -9.45 -30.19 -0.71
CA ASN A 213 -9.76 -31.37 -1.53
C ASN A 213 -9.74 -32.70 -0.75
N ILE A 214 -9.78 -32.65 0.59
CA ILE A 214 -10.00 -33.79 1.50
C ILE A 214 -11.33 -33.57 2.22
#